data_AF-A0AAW2W6A0-F1
#
_entry.id   AF-A0AAW2W6A0-F1
#
_cell.length_a   1.000
_cell.length_b   1.000
_cell.length_c   1.000
_cell.angle_alpha   90.00
_cell.angle_beta   90.00
_cell.angle_gamma   90.00
#
_symmetry.space_group_name_H-M   'P 1'
#
loop_
_entity.id
_entity.type
_entity.pdbx_description
1 polymer ?
#
loop_
_entity_poly.entity_id
_entity_poly.type
_entity_poly.pdbx_seq_one_letter_code
_entity_poly.pdbx_strand_id
1 'polypeptide(L)'
;MDALYNTHVKLLAFDFLSLSPNPSYPTDPSSFCRKGAPLSRAESVGVVVTRELKPGKFLRFNIDDGTGCIPCVLWLNQLTSPYFSKRNPSGVRLIAQLATKFAAQIQLGVVARVRGKITGYRGMVQITVSDVVLERDPNAQVLHWLDCIRLARKCYDKVL
;
A
#
# COMPACT_ATOMS: atom_id res chain seq x y z
N MET A 1 -7.56 3.91 21.75
CA MET A 1 -7.26 3.38 20.40
C MET A 1 -5.88 3.85 20.01
N ASP A 2 -5.04 2.97 19.48
CA ASP A 2 -3.73 3.35 18.96
C ASP A 2 -3.90 4.29 17.75
N ALA A 3 -3.28 5.47 17.79
CA ALA A 3 -3.40 6.51 16.76
C ALA A 3 -2.89 6.07 15.38
N LEU A 4 -2.06 5.00 15.33
CA LEU A 4 -1.47 4.51 14.09
C LEU A 4 -2.36 3.52 13.33
N TYR A 5 -3.30 2.84 14.00
CA TYR A 5 -3.97 1.65 13.45
C TYR A 5 -4.81 1.89 12.19
N ASN A 6 -5.22 3.11 11.84
CA ASN A 6 -5.96 3.40 10.60
C ASN A 6 -5.34 4.55 9.79
N THR A 7 -4.10 4.91 10.11
CA THR A 7 -3.35 5.96 9.43
C THR A 7 -2.49 5.31 8.35
N HIS A 8 -2.42 5.90 7.15
CA HIS A 8 -1.44 5.48 6.15
C HIS A 8 -0.05 5.90 6.63
N VAL A 9 0.63 5.01 7.35
CA VAL A 9 1.98 5.30 7.85
C VAL A 9 2.96 5.34 6.68
N LYS A 10 3.88 6.30 6.72
CA LYS A 10 4.89 6.48 5.66
C LYS A 10 6.06 5.58 5.99
N LEU A 11 6.35 4.61 5.12
CA LEU A 11 7.42 3.64 5.33
C LEU A 11 8.30 3.54 4.08
N LEU A 12 9.61 3.45 4.32
CA LEU A 12 10.55 3.00 3.30
C LEU A 12 10.38 1.50 3.03
N ALA A 13 10.80 1.03 1.87
CA ALA A 13 10.62 -0.37 1.47
C ALA A 13 11.29 -1.34 2.45
N PHE A 14 12.52 -1.06 2.90
CA PHE A 14 13.19 -1.95 3.87
C PHE A 14 12.38 -2.07 5.17
N ASP A 15 11.81 -0.96 5.64
CA ASP A 15 10.97 -0.92 6.83
C ASP A 15 9.65 -1.68 6.61
N PHE A 16 9.01 -1.46 5.48
CA PHE A 16 7.76 -2.14 5.10
C PHE A 16 7.94 -3.65 4.97
N LEU A 17 9.02 -4.09 4.31
CA LEU A 17 9.31 -5.50 4.07
C LEU A 17 9.73 -6.24 5.34
N SER A 18 10.18 -5.51 6.38
CA SER A 18 10.49 -6.07 7.70
C SER A 18 9.28 -6.22 8.63
N LEU A 19 8.09 -5.80 8.21
CA LEU A 19 6.88 -5.88 9.04
C LEU A 19 6.55 -7.34 9.38
N SER A 20 6.37 -7.60 10.68
CA SER A 20 5.99 -8.91 11.20
C SER A 20 4.47 -9.01 11.36
N PRO A 21 3.88 -10.19 11.15
CA PRO A 21 2.51 -10.47 11.59
C PRO A 21 2.36 -10.15 13.08
N ASN A 22 1.20 -9.64 13.47
CA ASN A 22 0.93 -9.30 14.86
C ASN A 22 0.79 -10.57 15.73
N PRO A 23 1.66 -10.79 16.72
CA PRO A 23 1.61 -12.00 17.55
C PRO A 23 0.35 -12.08 18.42
N SER A 24 -0.30 -10.95 18.72
CA SER A 24 -1.57 -10.94 19.46
C SER A 24 -2.77 -11.40 18.63
N TYR A 25 -2.65 -11.39 17.30
CA TYR A 25 -3.70 -11.81 16.36
C TYR A 25 -3.11 -12.70 15.25
N PRO A 26 -2.57 -13.88 15.60
CA PRO A 26 -1.81 -14.72 14.67
C PRO A 26 -2.67 -15.28 13.52
N THR A 27 -3.99 -15.26 13.67
CA THR A 27 -4.96 -15.73 12.67
C THR A 27 -5.44 -14.63 11.72
N ASP A 28 -5.11 -13.36 11.96
CA ASP A 28 -5.48 -12.24 11.08
C ASP A 28 -4.34 -11.95 10.08
N PRO A 29 -4.49 -12.31 8.79
CA PRO A 29 -3.47 -12.10 7.76
C PRO A 29 -3.29 -10.62 7.37
N SER A 30 -4.08 -9.72 7.96
CA SER A 30 -4.02 -8.27 7.76
C SER A 30 -3.53 -7.50 8.98
N SER A 31 -3.14 -8.20 10.05
CA SER A 31 -2.59 -7.59 11.26
C SER A 31 -1.07 -7.64 11.24
N PHE A 32 -0.44 -6.49 11.07
CA PHE A 32 1.02 -6.33 11.07
C PHE A 32 1.45 -5.41 12.20
N CYS A 33 2.68 -5.56 12.66
CA CYS A 33 3.24 -4.66 13.66
C CYS A 33 4.67 -4.22 13.31
N ARG A 34 5.04 -3.06 13.83
CA ARG A 34 6.41 -2.57 13.88
C ARG A 34 6.74 -2.29 15.34
N LYS A 35 7.74 -2.98 15.90
CA LYS A 35 8.16 -2.83 17.30
C LYS A 35 6.98 -2.91 18.29
N GLY A 36 6.02 -3.81 18.02
CA GLY A 36 4.83 -4.00 18.83
C GLY A 36 3.65 -3.06 18.52
N ALA A 37 3.86 -1.95 17.79
CA ALA A 37 2.78 -1.06 17.37
C ALA A 37 2.00 -1.64 16.17
N PRO A 38 0.68 -1.86 16.27
CA PRO A 38 -0.13 -2.39 15.18
C PRO A 38 -0.31 -1.39 14.04
N LEU A 39 -0.08 -1.86 12.81
CA LEU A 39 -0.19 -1.09 11.57
C LEU A 39 -1.16 -1.80 10.62
N SER A 40 -2.05 -1.05 9.97
CA SER A 40 -2.99 -1.62 8.97
C SER A 40 -2.91 -0.98 7.59
N ARG A 41 -2.27 0.19 7.48
CA ARG A 41 -2.23 0.99 6.26
C ARG A 41 -0.86 1.61 6.05
N ALA A 42 -0.44 1.68 4.81
CA ALA A 42 0.85 2.25 4.43
C ALA A 42 0.70 3.24 3.28
N GLU A 43 1.64 4.17 3.23
CA GLU A 43 1.96 5.02 2.10
C GLU A 43 3.43 4.79 1.72
N SER A 44 3.70 4.67 0.42
CA SER A 44 5.06 4.65 -0.12
C SER A 44 5.14 5.46 -1.41
N VAL A 45 6.35 5.91 -1.75
CA VAL A 45 6.66 6.64 -2.99
C VAL A 45 7.90 6.04 -3.62
N GLY A 46 7.84 5.75 -4.90
CA GLY A 46 9.00 5.28 -5.66
C GLY A 46 8.67 5.02 -7.13
N VAL A 47 9.61 4.40 -7.84
CA VAL A 47 9.50 4.09 -9.26
C VAL A 47 8.76 2.76 -9.46
N VAL A 48 7.80 2.72 -10.37
CA VAL A 48 7.14 1.47 -10.78
C VAL A 48 8.12 0.63 -11.60
N VAL A 49 8.57 -0.50 -11.07
CA VAL A 49 9.61 -1.36 -11.69
C VAL A 49 9.08 -2.67 -12.27
N THR A 50 7.87 -3.10 -11.89
CA THR A 50 7.18 -4.23 -12.52
C THR A 50 5.74 -3.86 -12.83
N ARG A 51 5.11 -4.57 -13.79
CA ARG A 51 3.70 -4.36 -14.13
C ARG A 51 3.10 -5.61 -14.77
N GLU A 52 2.18 -6.25 -14.06
CA GLU A 52 1.50 -7.46 -14.51
C GLU A 52 -0.02 -7.28 -14.39
N LEU A 53 -0.66 -7.03 -15.53
CA LEU A 53 -2.10 -6.84 -15.61
C LEU A 53 -2.81 -8.17 -15.88
N LYS A 54 -3.77 -8.51 -15.02
CA LYS A 54 -4.76 -9.57 -15.26
C LYS A 54 -6.13 -8.95 -15.46
N PRO A 55 -6.60 -8.80 -16.72
CA PRO A 55 -7.84 -8.10 -17.03
C PRO A 55 -9.04 -8.60 -16.22
N GLY A 56 -9.84 -7.66 -15.70
CA GLY A 56 -11.02 -7.94 -14.87
C GLY A 56 -10.74 -8.60 -13.52
N LYS A 57 -9.45 -8.76 -13.13
CA LYS A 57 -9.06 -9.37 -11.87
C LYS A 57 -8.21 -8.43 -11.02
N PHE A 58 -6.99 -8.13 -11.46
CA PHE A 58 -6.05 -7.29 -10.70
C PHE A 58 -4.91 -6.76 -11.57
N LEU A 59 -4.21 -5.76 -11.07
CA LEU A 59 -2.89 -5.33 -11.52
C LEU A 59 -1.89 -5.54 -10.38
N ARG A 60 -0.83 -6.31 -10.62
CA ARG A 60 0.32 -6.41 -9.71
C ARG A 60 1.46 -5.55 -10.23
N PHE A 61 2.16 -4.90 -9.32
CA PHE A 61 3.32 -4.07 -9.64
C PHE A 61 4.18 -3.89 -8.39
N ASN A 62 5.45 -3.55 -8.59
CA ASN A 62 6.36 -3.22 -7.50
C ASN A 62 6.77 -1.75 -7.60
N ILE A 63 6.94 -1.13 -6.44
CA ILE A 63 7.53 0.20 -6.33
C ILE A 63 8.92 0.07 -5.71
N ASP A 64 9.94 0.61 -6.37
CA ASP A 64 11.30 0.72 -5.86
C ASP A 64 11.55 2.13 -5.34
N ASP A 65 11.87 2.25 -4.05
CA ASP A 65 12.20 3.52 -3.40
C ASP A 65 13.69 3.65 -3.09
N GLY A 66 14.54 2.83 -3.69
CA GLY A 66 15.99 2.77 -3.45
C GLY A 66 16.40 1.97 -2.22
N THR A 67 15.46 1.56 -1.36
CA THR A 67 15.72 0.72 -0.18
C THR A 67 15.17 -0.70 -0.32
N GLY A 68 14.44 -0.96 -1.40
CA GLY A 68 13.82 -2.24 -1.69
C GLY A 68 12.62 -2.07 -2.63
N CYS A 69 12.01 -3.20 -3.02
CA CYS A 69 10.82 -3.22 -3.89
C CYS A 69 9.57 -3.62 -3.10
N ILE A 70 8.61 -2.72 -2.95
CA ILE A 70 7.34 -2.98 -2.27
C ILE A 70 6.35 -3.62 -3.25
N PRO A 71 5.86 -4.84 -2.99
CA PRO A 71 4.79 -5.44 -3.79
C PRO A 71 3.47 -4.71 -3.58
N CYS A 72 2.79 -4.40 -4.68
CA CYS A 72 1.50 -3.73 -4.69
C CYS A 72 0.49 -4.52 -5.53
N VAL A 73 -0.76 -4.54 -5.07
CA VAL A 73 -1.89 -5.12 -5.81
C VAL A 73 -3.06 -4.16 -5.86
N LEU A 74 -3.53 -3.88 -7.07
CA LEU A 74 -4.76 -3.12 -7.34
C LEU A 74 -5.82 -4.08 -7.86
N TRP A 75 -6.91 -4.26 -7.12
CA TRP A 75 -8.03 -5.09 -7.56
C TRP A 75 -8.85 -4.39 -8.65
N LEU A 76 -9.27 -5.16 -9.66
CA LEU A 76 -10.04 -4.69 -10.83
C LEU A 76 -11.35 -5.48 -11.03
N ASN A 77 -11.77 -6.20 -9.99
CA ASN A 77 -12.92 -7.10 -10.00
C ASN A 77 -14.13 -6.54 -9.22
N GLN A 78 -14.23 -5.22 -9.07
CA GLN A 78 -15.26 -4.57 -8.27
C GLN A 78 -16.68 -4.94 -8.73
N LEU A 79 -16.87 -5.10 -10.04
CA LEU A 79 -18.17 -5.43 -10.65
C LEU A 79 -18.50 -6.92 -10.65
N THR A 80 -17.50 -7.80 -10.42
CA THR A 80 -17.66 -9.25 -10.55
C THR A 80 -17.46 -9.99 -9.22
N SER A 81 -16.83 -9.37 -8.23
CA SER A 81 -16.55 -9.97 -6.94
C SER A 81 -17.78 -9.96 -6.02
N PRO A 82 -18.16 -11.11 -5.43
CA PRO A 82 -19.25 -11.19 -4.45
C PRO A 82 -19.06 -10.27 -3.24
N TYR A 83 -17.81 -9.87 -2.94
CA TYR A 83 -17.48 -8.92 -1.86
C TYR A 83 -18.24 -7.59 -1.98
N PHE A 84 -18.54 -7.15 -3.21
CA PHE A 84 -19.24 -5.89 -3.47
C PHE A 84 -20.76 -6.04 -3.61
N SER A 85 -21.30 -7.27 -3.59
CA SER A 85 -22.74 -7.54 -3.83
C SER A 85 -23.68 -6.81 -2.86
N LYS A 86 -23.26 -6.60 -1.61
CA LYS A 86 -24.04 -5.93 -0.56
C LYS A 86 -23.91 -4.40 -0.57
N ARG A 87 -23.10 -3.83 -1.48
CA ARG A 87 -22.85 -2.38 -1.54
C ARG A 87 -23.74 -1.69 -2.55
N ASN A 88 -23.94 -0.39 -2.38
CA ASN A 88 -24.68 0.43 -3.34
C ASN A 88 -24.04 0.31 -4.75
N PRO A 89 -24.79 -0.14 -5.77
CA PRO A 89 -24.26 -0.36 -7.13
C PRO A 89 -23.59 0.87 -7.75
N SER A 90 -24.12 2.07 -7.51
CA SER A 90 -23.55 3.33 -8.03
C SER A 90 -22.16 3.60 -7.46
N GLY A 91 -21.98 3.40 -6.15
CA GLY A 91 -20.70 3.52 -5.48
C GLY A 91 -19.69 2.47 -5.96
N VAL A 92 -20.14 1.23 -6.17
CA VAL A 92 -19.27 0.16 -6.71
C VAL A 92 -18.77 0.52 -8.11
N ARG A 93 -19.63 1.08 -8.98
CA ARG A 93 -19.23 1.56 -10.31
C ARG A 93 -18.19 2.67 -10.25
N LEU A 94 -18.34 3.62 -9.33
CA LEU A 94 -17.35 4.69 -9.15
C LEU A 94 -15.98 4.13 -8.71
N ILE A 95 -15.96 3.18 -7.76
CA ILE A 95 -14.72 2.53 -7.32
C ILE A 95 -14.09 1.75 -8.49
N ALA A 96 -14.88 1.04 -9.29
CA ALA A 96 -14.40 0.33 -10.47
C ALA A 96 -13.77 1.28 -11.50
N GLN A 97 -14.41 2.43 -11.76
CA GLN A 97 -13.88 3.46 -12.67
C GLN A 97 -12.56 4.05 -12.14
N LEU A 98 -12.47 4.36 -10.85
CA LEU A 98 -11.24 4.85 -10.23
C LEU A 98 -10.12 3.81 -10.31
N ALA A 99 -10.41 2.53 -10.03
CA ALA A 99 -9.43 1.46 -10.16
C ALA A 99 -8.91 1.31 -11.60
N THR A 100 -9.79 1.39 -12.60
CA THR A 100 -9.37 1.40 -14.02
C THR A 100 -8.49 2.61 -14.34
N LYS A 101 -8.83 3.80 -13.82
CA LYS A 101 -8.02 5.01 -13.99
C LYS A 101 -6.63 4.85 -13.37
N PHE A 102 -6.54 4.34 -12.14
CA PHE A 102 -5.26 4.06 -11.50
C PHE A 102 -4.44 3.03 -12.28
N ALA A 103 -5.07 1.95 -12.76
CA ALA A 103 -4.38 0.93 -13.56
C ALA A 103 -3.80 1.46 -14.88
N ALA A 104 -4.43 2.48 -15.47
CA ALA A 104 -3.92 3.17 -16.64
C ALA A 104 -2.72 4.10 -16.32
N GLN A 105 -2.70 4.70 -15.13
CA GLN A 105 -1.62 5.58 -14.66
C GLN A 105 -0.37 4.82 -14.22
N ILE A 106 -0.53 3.64 -13.62
CA ILE A 106 0.58 2.79 -13.18
C ILE A 106 1.26 2.22 -14.42
N GLN A 107 2.35 2.85 -14.86
CA GLN A 107 3.19 2.44 -15.99
C GLN A 107 4.63 2.26 -15.52
N LEU A 108 5.40 1.42 -16.21
CA LEU A 108 6.82 1.23 -15.86
C LEU A 108 7.58 2.56 -15.95
N GLY A 109 8.49 2.79 -14.99
CA GLY A 109 9.37 3.96 -14.94
C GLY A 109 8.74 5.24 -14.36
N VAL A 110 7.44 5.27 -14.10
CA VAL A 110 6.80 6.44 -13.46
C VAL A 110 7.05 6.44 -11.95
N VAL A 111 7.18 7.64 -11.37
CA VAL A 111 7.18 7.81 -9.91
C VAL A 111 5.73 7.87 -9.43
N ALA A 112 5.37 6.98 -8.52
CA ALA A 112 4.02 6.89 -7.97
C ALA A 112 4.04 6.94 -6.44
N ARG A 113 3.13 7.72 -5.86
CA ARG A 113 2.71 7.60 -4.47
C ARG A 113 1.56 6.60 -4.40
N VAL A 114 1.73 5.56 -3.60
CA VAL A 114 0.74 4.51 -3.42
C VAL A 114 0.33 4.41 -1.97
N ARG A 115 -0.99 4.38 -1.75
CA ARG A 115 -1.60 4.22 -0.44
C ARG A 115 -2.52 3.02 -0.43
N GLY A 116 -2.53 2.28 0.67
CA GLY A 116 -3.41 1.14 0.79
C GLY A 116 -3.35 0.43 2.12
N LYS A 117 -4.02 -0.72 2.16
CA LYS A 117 -3.97 -1.64 3.31
C LYS A 117 -2.71 -2.49 3.23
N ILE A 118 -2.11 -2.74 4.39
CA ILE A 118 -1.04 -3.73 4.54
C ILE A 118 -1.71 -5.11 4.57
N THR A 119 -1.26 -6.01 3.71
CA THR A 119 -1.83 -7.36 3.56
C THR A 119 -0.73 -8.37 3.30
N GLY A 120 -0.92 -9.63 3.70
CA GLY A 120 -0.04 -10.73 3.32
C GLY A 120 -0.54 -11.50 2.10
N TYR A 121 0.37 -11.93 1.23
CA TYR A 121 0.09 -12.89 0.15
C TYR A 121 1.26 -13.87 0.02
N ARG A 122 0.97 -15.18 0.17
CA ARG A 122 1.99 -16.25 0.12
C ARG A 122 3.20 -15.97 1.04
N GLY A 123 2.95 -15.47 2.25
CA GLY A 123 3.99 -15.16 3.23
C GLY A 123 4.72 -13.83 3.01
N MET A 124 4.41 -13.09 1.93
CA MET A 124 5.03 -11.79 1.63
C MET A 124 4.06 -10.65 1.95
N VAL A 125 4.57 -9.60 2.59
CA VAL A 125 3.80 -8.37 2.83
C VAL A 125 3.67 -7.56 1.52
N GLN A 126 2.50 -6.98 1.30
CA GLN A 126 2.17 -6.18 0.12
C GLN A 126 1.17 -5.07 0.45
N ILE A 127 1.10 -4.04 -0.38
CA ILE A 127 0.08 -2.99 -0.30
C ILE A 127 -1.10 -3.38 -1.19
N THR A 128 -2.27 -3.62 -0.58
CA THR A 128 -3.54 -3.64 -1.30
C THR A 128 -3.98 -2.19 -1.55
N VAL A 129 -3.79 -1.75 -2.78
CA VAL A 129 -3.88 -0.36 -3.22
C VAL A 129 -5.31 0.16 -3.09
N SER A 130 -5.44 1.33 -2.45
CA SER A 130 -6.68 2.10 -2.37
C SER A 130 -6.62 3.38 -3.21
N ASP A 131 -5.43 3.95 -3.38
CA ASP A 131 -5.22 5.22 -4.07
C ASP A 131 -3.80 5.30 -4.66
N VAL A 132 -3.69 5.95 -5.83
CA VAL A 132 -2.42 6.17 -6.53
C VAL A 132 -2.37 7.59 -7.08
N VAL A 133 -1.23 8.25 -6.87
CA VAL A 133 -0.93 9.56 -7.43
C VAL A 133 0.38 9.49 -8.20
N LEU A 134 0.39 9.97 -9.44
CA LEU A 134 1.63 10.15 -10.19
C LEU A 134 2.34 11.41 -9.69
N GLU A 135 3.54 11.23 -9.18
CA GLU A 135 4.35 12.33 -8.67
C GLU A 135 5.06 13.03 -9.81
N ARG A 136 4.90 14.36 -9.88
CA ARG A 136 5.53 15.22 -10.89
C ARG A 136 6.68 16.05 -10.33
N ASP A 137 6.69 16.25 -9.00
CA ASP A 137 7.79 16.93 -8.33
C ASP A 137 9.01 16.00 -8.30
N PRO A 138 10.15 16.40 -8.90
CA PRO A 138 11.37 15.59 -8.87
C PRO A 138 11.85 15.31 -7.44
N ASN A 139 11.47 16.13 -6.46
CA ASN A 139 11.85 15.97 -5.07
C ASN A 139 10.91 15.06 -4.26
N ALA A 140 9.79 14.59 -4.83
CA ALA A 140 8.75 13.87 -4.10
C ALA A 140 9.28 12.62 -3.36
N GLN A 141 10.21 11.87 -3.98
CA GLN A 141 10.84 10.71 -3.37
C GLN A 141 11.71 11.10 -2.17
N VAL A 142 12.61 12.07 -2.35
CA VAL A 142 13.51 12.52 -1.27
C VAL A 142 12.73 13.13 -0.10
N LEU A 143 11.72 13.96 -0.39
CA LEU A 143 10.84 14.52 0.65
C LEU A 143 10.09 13.43 1.42
N HIS A 144 9.62 12.39 0.72
CA HIS A 144 8.99 11.25 1.36
C HIS A 144 9.98 10.46 2.24
N TRP A 145 11.21 10.23 1.78
CA TRP A 145 12.24 9.57 2.58
C TRP A 145 12.55 10.32 3.87
N LEU A 146 12.71 11.64 3.80
CA LEU A 146 12.93 12.49 4.97
C LEU A 146 11.79 12.37 5.98
N ASP A 147 10.55 12.32 5.49
CA ASP A 147 9.36 12.10 6.32
C ASP A 147 9.36 10.72 6.96
N CYS A 148 9.64 9.65 6.21
CA CYS A 148 9.72 8.28 6.74
C CYS A 148 10.76 8.19 7.87
N ILE A 149 11.98 8.72 7.65
CA ILE A 149 13.05 8.71 8.65
C ILE A 149 12.66 9.53 9.89
N ARG A 150 12.06 10.72 9.69
CA ARG A 150 11.59 11.56 10.80
C ARG A 150 10.51 10.84 11.62
N LEU A 151 9.54 10.22 10.96
CA LEU A 151 8.42 9.53 11.61
C LEU A 151 8.87 8.25 12.32
N ALA A 152 9.79 7.49 11.73
CA ALA A 152 10.42 6.35 12.38
C ALA A 152 11.04 6.78 13.72
N ARG A 153 11.88 7.82 13.70
CA ARG A 153 12.59 8.31 14.90
C ARG A 153 11.68 8.97 15.94
N LYS A 154 10.66 9.70 15.51
CA LYS A 154 9.84 10.54 16.40
C LYS A 154 8.51 9.93 16.81
N CYS A 155 8.02 8.93 16.10
CA CYS A 155 6.69 8.36 16.28
C CYS A 155 6.71 6.83 16.41
N TYR A 156 7.28 6.12 15.44
CA TYR A 156 7.11 4.65 15.36
C TYR A 156 8.04 3.87 16.28
N ASP A 157 9.26 4.37 16.47
CA ASP A 157 10.31 3.64 17.20
C ASP A 157 10.52 4.14 18.63
N LYS A 158 9.64 5.03 19.12
CA LYS A 158 9.63 5.41 20.52
C LYS A 158 9.10 4.23 21.33
N VAL A 159 9.91 3.78 22.29
CA VAL A 159 9.45 2.85 23.32
C VAL A 159 8.34 3.56 24.10
N LEU A 160 7.15 2.94 24.14
CA LEU A 160 6.07 3.35 25.04
C LEU A 160 6.44 3.00 26.49
#